data_AF-A0A3A5VL43-F1
#
_entry.id   AF-A0A3A5VL43-F1
#
_cell.length_a   1.000
_cell.length_b   1.000
_cell.length_c   1.000
_cell.angle_alpha   90.00
_cell.angle_beta   90.00
_cell.angle_gamma   90.00
#
_symmetry.space_group_name_H-M   'P 1'
#
loop_
_entity.id
_entity.type
_entity.pdbx_description
1 polymer ?
#
loop_
_entity_poly.entity_id
_entity_poly.type
_entity_poly.pdbx_seq_one_letter_code
_entity_poly.pdbx_strand_id
1 'polypeptide(L)'
;MEGEKKTETRPHQLSPSAWNRYETCPRMYWLSRQRLPRKAGMAASLGTAVHASIEDLLNMSLDGRVDDEAGWLPLAAEGFLKDRWEEEKGVFMETPRRPDWKENKWNEAKKQQKGGIILLLDHINARELPHERITVALWKHLQSLAIAVEGELVTSDARLMGRLDLLFAELDESGAMKGWLVADLKTGNAPTKVLKTEVNRQLRMYRDILLANNPDAPPVRTEGWYTKTVSKWAAEGESVLEAAYAAWEATQPTTMPMEAQPGPETCGGFCDWKAWCPHWWTWRQSSGTLHQSDFSDAVVLLHRFDETSGAAVLELCEPLDESGRAIPTGHQITAQFDGRGKEALQDLTASGHQGAIFLGSVMTSRRNWRVGPWCDVLPWTPLPDGIPYERIS
;
A
#
# COMPACT_ATOMS: atom_id res chain seq x y z
N MET A 1 -18.24 -22.70 34.89
CA MET A 1 -18.82 -22.76 33.54
C MET A 1 -18.81 -21.35 32.99
N GLU A 2 -17.64 -20.91 32.54
CA GLU A 2 -17.48 -19.60 31.89
C GLU A 2 -17.75 -19.79 30.40
N GLY A 3 -18.70 -19.01 29.89
CA GLY A 3 -19.13 -19.07 28.51
C GLY A 3 -18.00 -18.65 27.57
N GLU A 4 -17.67 -19.53 26.64
CA GLU A 4 -16.93 -19.20 25.43
C GLU A 4 -17.60 -18.01 24.74
N LYS A 5 -16.95 -16.84 24.76
CA LYS A 5 -17.22 -15.80 23.78
C LYS A 5 -16.86 -16.37 22.41
N LYS A 6 -17.86 -16.91 21.69
CA LYS A 6 -17.77 -17.09 20.25
C LYS A 6 -17.39 -15.73 19.66
N THR A 7 -16.14 -15.58 19.24
CA THR A 7 -15.73 -14.51 18.34
C THR A 7 -16.58 -14.63 17.09
N GLU A 8 -17.60 -13.77 16.96
CA GLU A 8 -18.38 -13.67 15.74
C GLU A 8 -17.40 -13.41 14.60
N THR A 9 -17.32 -14.38 13.68
CA THR A 9 -16.53 -14.24 12.46
C THR A 9 -17.12 -13.11 11.66
N ARG A 10 -16.40 -11.98 11.57
CA ARG A 10 -16.80 -10.86 10.71
C ARG A 10 -17.05 -11.39 9.29
N PRO A 11 -18.17 -11.05 8.65
CA PRO A 11 -18.47 -11.51 7.30
C PRO A 11 -17.36 -11.07 6.33
N HIS A 12 -17.11 -11.87 5.29
CA HIS A 12 -16.11 -11.54 4.27
C HIS A 12 -16.54 -10.28 3.51
N GLN A 13 -15.64 -9.31 3.44
CA GLN A 13 -15.83 -8.07 2.69
C GLN A 13 -14.69 -7.87 1.70
N LEU A 14 -15.01 -7.34 0.52
CA LEU A 14 -14.05 -7.02 -0.53
C LEU A 14 -13.85 -5.50 -0.62
N SER A 15 -12.60 -5.06 -0.47
CA SER A 15 -12.20 -3.67 -0.72
C SER A 15 -11.58 -3.50 -2.11
N PRO A 16 -11.54 -2.27 -2.68
CA PRO A 16 -10.88 -2.04 -3.97
C PRO A 16 -9.43 -2.50 -4.00
N SER A 17 -8.68 -2.30 -2.91
CA SER A 17 -7.28 -2.76 -2.82
C SER A 17 -7.16 -4.27 -2.87
N ALA A 18 -8.10 -4.99 -2.24
CA ALA A 18 -8.16 -6.45 -2.26
C ALA A 18 -8.58 -6.98 -3.63
N TRP A 19 -9.56 -6.32 -4.27
CA TRP A 19 -9.99 -6.64 -5.62
C TRP A 19 -8.85 -6.44 -6.62
N ASN A 20 -8.14 -5.31 -6.56
CA ASN A 20 -6.98 -5.05 -7.43
C ASN A 20 -5.89 -6.11 -7.25
N ARG A 21 -5.65 -6.62 -6.03
CA ARG A 21 -4.71 -7.74 -5.82
C ARG A 21 -5.21 -9.03 -6.48
N TYR A 22 -6.51 -9.35 -6.36
CA TYR A 22 -7.10 -10.54 -6.98
C TYR A 22 -6.96 -10.50 -8.51
N GLU A 23 -7.27 -9.35 -9.10
CA GLU A 23 -7.17 -9.08 -10.53
C GLU A 23 -5.73 -9.10 -11.05
N THR A 24 -4.77 -8.73 -10.20
CA THR A 24 -3.34 -8.85 -10.52
C THR A 24 -2.91 -10.32 -10.53
N CYS A 25 -3.31 -11.08 -9.51
CA CYS A 25 -3.02 -12.50 -9.37
C CYS A 25 -3.85 -13.08 -8.20
N PRO A 26 -4.76 -14.05 -8.43
CA PRO A 26 -5.57 -14.65 -7.35
C PRO A 26 -4.71 -15.23 -6.23
N ARG A 27 -3.58 -15.86 -6.57
CA ARG A 27 -2.59 -16.34 -5.61
C ARG A 27 -2.01 -15.23 -4.73
N MET A 28 -1.73 -14.04 -5.29
CA MET A 28 -1.26 -12.88 -4.51
C MET A 28 -2.32 -12.40 -3.53
N TYR A 29 -3.59 -12.33 -3.97
CA TYR A 29 -4.71 -12.03 -3.07
C TYR A 29 -4.78 -13.06 -1.95
N TRP A 30 -4.77 -14.35 -2.26
CA TRP A 30 -4.86 -15.41 -1.27
C TRP A 30 -3.72 -15.33 -0.24
N LEU A 31 -2.47 -15.18 -0.67
CA LEU A 31 -1.31 -15.00 0.21
C LEU A 31 -1.47 -13.81 1.16
N SER A 32 -2.03 -12.70 0.68
CA SER A 32 -2.27 -11.50 1.51
C SER A 32 -3.27 -11.73 2.65
N ARG A 33 -4.07 -12.81 2.57
CA ARG A 33 -5.09 -13.19 3.58
C ARG A 33 -4.61 -14.29 4.53
N GLN A 34 -3.36 -14.76 4.40
CA GLN A 34 -2.81 -15.85 5.21
C GLN A 34 -2.06 -15.39 6.47
N ARG A 35 -2.14 -14.10 6.84
CA ARG A 35 -1.40 -13.51 7.98
C ARG A 35 0.12 -13.69 7.89
N LEU A 36 0.64 -13.79 6.68
CA LEU A 36 2.09 -13.80 6.43
C LEU A 36 2.72 -12.45 6.85
N PRO A 37 4.00 -12.44 7.27
CA PRO A 37 4.72 -11.25 7.69
C PRO A 37 4.63 -10.08 6.70
N ARG A 38 3.85 -9.04 7.06
CA ARG A 38 3.67 -7.84 6.24
C ARG A 38 4.92 -6.98 6.20
N LYS A 39 5.21 -6.43 5.02
CA LYS A 39 6.31 -5.49 4.81
C LYS A 39 5.83 -4.06 5.03
N ALA A 40 6.46 -3.33 5.94
CA ALA A 40 6.33 -1.88 5.96
C ALA A 40 7.16 -1.25 4.83
N GLY A 41 6.65 -0.18 4.23
CA GLY A 41 7.28 0.46 3.08
C GLY A 41 7.32 1.97 3.23
N MET A 42 8.50 2.56 3.09
CA MET A 42 8.70 4.01 3.28
C MET A 42 7.76 4.88 2.42
N ALA A 43 7.46 4.46 1.18
CA ALA A 43 6.55 5.19 0.31
C ALA A 43 5.09 5.15 0.80
N ALA A 44 4.64 3.99 1.31
CA ALA A 44 3.30 3.82 1.86
C ALA A 44 3.15 4.59 3.18
N SER A 45 4.16 4.54 4.04
CA SER A 45 4.22 5.30 5.29
C SER A 45 4.21 6.81 5.06
N LEU A 46 5.02 7.31 4.12
CA LEU A 46 4.96 8.72 3.73
C LEU A 46 3.56 9.11 3.24
N GLY A 47 2.95 8.26 2.42
CA GLY A 47 1.58 8.47 1.95
C GLY A 47 0.59 8.59 3.09
N THR A 48 0.63 7.65 4.03
CA THR A 48 -0.25 7.59 5.21
C THR A 48 -0.11 8.87 6.05
N ALA A 49 1.11 9.28 6.39
CA ALA A 49 1.35 10.50 7.16
C ALA A 49 0.84 11.76 6.43
N VAL A 50 1.03 11.84 5.10
CA VAL A 50 0.55 12.97 4.30
C VAL A 50 -0.97 13.01 4.26
N HIS A 51 -1.65 11.89 4.00
CA HIS A 51 -3.11 11.83 3.94
C HIS A 51 -3.72 12.22 5.30
N ALA A 52 -3.28 11.55 6.37
CA ALA A 52 -3.75 11.82 7.73
C ALA A 52 -3.55 13.30 8.12
N SER A 53 -2.42 13.90 7.76
CA SER A 53 -2.18 15.32 8.06
C SER A 53 -3.09 16.29 7.30
N ILE A 54 -3.56 15.92 6.09
CA ILE A 54 -4.52 16.71 5.30
C ILE A 54 -5.91 16.53 5.88
N GLU A 55 -6.26 15.31 6.28
CA GLU A 55 -7.50 14.97 6.96
C GLU A 55 -7.63 15.71 8.30
N ASP A 56 -6.56 15.73 9.10
CA ASP A 56 -6.50 16.48 10.37
C ASP A 56 -6.70 17.98 10.16
N LEU A 57 -6.08 18.55 9.12
CA LEU A 57 -6.26 19.96 8.77
C LEU A 57 -7.71 20.28 8.38
N LEU A 58 -8.42 19.36 7.74
CA LEU A 58 -9.84 19.53 7.43
C LEU A 58 -10.72 19.33 8.66
N ASN A 59 -10.31 18.48 9.61
CA ASN A 59 -11.07 18.19 10.83
C ASN A 59 -10.73 19.11 12.02
N MET A 60 -9.73 19.99 11.90
CA MET A 60 -9.32 20.87 13.00
C MET A 60 -10.46 21.82 13.42
N SER A 61 -10.62 22.01 14.73
CA SER A 61 -11.52 23.05 15.23
C SER A 61 -10.93 24.43 15.00
N LEU A 62 -11.78 25.34 14.50
CA LEU A 62 -11.49 26.77 14.36
C LEU A 62 -12.38 27.61 15.31
N ASP A 63 -12.92 26.98 16.36
CA ASP A 63 -13.81 27.64 17.31
C ASP A 63 -13.06 28.74 18.08
N GLY A 64 -13.71 29.90 18.21
CA GLY A 64 -13.12 31.07 18.87
C GLY A 64 -12.03 31.79 18.08
N ARG A 65 -11.68 31.32 16.87
CA ARG A 65 -10.74 32.02 15.98
C ARG A 65 -11.44 33.10 15.17
N VAL A 66 -10.74 34.21 14.97
CA VAL A 66 -11.25 35.39 14.25
C VAL A 66 -11.22 35.12 12.75
N ASP A 67 -12.31 35.43 12.07
CA ASP A 67 -12.51 35.11 10.65
C ASP A 67 -11.44 35.73 9.71
N ASP A 68 -10.97 36.95 10.01
CA ASP A 68 -9.92 37.64 9.24
C ASP A 68 -8.49 37.18 9.58
N GLU A 69 -8.32 36.29 10.55
CA GLU A 69 -7.00 35.79 10.94
C GLU A 69 -6.35 35.00 9.78
N ALA A 70 -5.14 35.41 9.40
CA ALA A 70 -4.33 34.78 8.35
C ALA A 70 -2.94 34.37 8.90
N GLY A 71 -2.09 33.76 8.07
CA GLY A 71 -0.73 33.35 8.44
C GLY A 71 -0.63 32.08 9.28
N TRP A 72 -1.76 31.49 9.67
CA TRP A 72 -1.83 30.34 10.56
C TRP A 72 -1.64 28.98 9.88
N LEU A 73 -2.08 28.86 8.62
CA LEU A 73 -2.17 27.58 7.91
C LEU A 73 -0.80 26.90 7.75
N PRO A 74 0.30 27.59 7.40
CA PRO A 74 1.61 26.93 7.28
C PRO A 74 2.08 26.27 8.58
N LEU A 75 1.90 26.95 9.72
CA LEU A 75 2.33 26.44 11.03
C LEU A 75 1.46 25.26 11.47
N ALA A 76 0.13 25.37 11.30
CA ALA A 76 -0.79 24.29 11.60
C ALA A 76 -0.50 23.04 10.75
N ALA A 77 -0.29 23.23 9.45
CA ALA A 77 0.00 22.15 8.52
C ALA A 77 1.29 21.40 8.88
N GLU A 78 2.38 22.13 9.16
CA GLU A 78 3.64 21.50 9.57
C GLU A 78 3.49 20.77 10.92
N GLY A 79 2.71 21.31 11.85
CA GLY A 79 2.39 20.66 13.12
C GLY A 79 1.72 19.30 12.92
N PHE A 80 0.58 19.26 12.24
CA PHE A 80 -0.14 18.01 11.97
C PHE A 80 0.71 16.98 11.21
N LEU A 81 1.47 17.44 10.20
CA LEU A 81 2.34 16.53 9.46
C LEU A 81 3.44 15.93 10.34
N LYS A 82 4.00 16.72 11.25
CA LYS A 82 5.05 16.26 12.15
C LYS A 82 4.52 15.21 13.12
N ASP A 83 3.34 15.44 13.69
CA ASP A 83 2.69 14.50 14.61
C ASP A 83 2.41 13.17 13.89
N ARG A 84 1.81 13.22 12.69
CA ARG A 84 1.53 12.01 11.88
C ARG A 84 2.77 11.32 11.35
N TRP A 85 3.86 12.06 11.10
CA TRP A 85 5.14 11.49 10.69
C TRP A 85 5.78 10.67 11.81
N GLU A 86 5.79 11.18 13.04
CA GLU A 86 6.35 10.45 14.18
C GLU A 86 5.46 9.27 14.60
N GLU A 87 4.13 9.41 14.53
CA GLU A 87 3.19 8.29 14.75
C GLU A 87 3.44 7.15 13.76
N GLU A 88 3.45 7.46 12.46
CA GLU A 88 3.68 6.48 11.40
C GLU A 88 5.08 5.87 11.50
N LYS A 89 6.09 6.66 11.88
CA LYS A 89 7.45 6.15 12.15
C LYS A 89 7.44 5.13 13.29
N GLY A 90 6.66 5.36 14.34
CA GLY A 90 6.47 4.39 15.43
C GLY A 90 5.95 3.06 14.89
N VAL A 91 4.83 3.08 14.16
CA VAL A 91 4.21 1.89 13.54
C VAL A 91 5.17 1.20 12.57
N PHE A 92 5.87 1.98 11.75
CA PHE A 92 6.86 1.49 10.81
C PHE A 92 7.98 0.74 11.55
N MET A 93 8.51 1.30 12.64
CA MET A 93 9.61 0.71 13.40
C MET A 93 9.19 -0.52 14.22
N GLU A 94 7.92 -0.61 14.64
CA GLU A 94 7.36 -1.80 15.27
C GLU A 94 7.14 -2.95 14.28
N THR A 95 6.99 -2.66 12.99
CA THR A 95 6.80 -3.71 11.97
C THR A 95 8.11 -4.49 11.75
N PRO A 96 8.18 -5.80 12.03
CA PRO A 96 9.44 -6.54 11.98
C PRO A 96 10.09 -6.56 10.59
N ARG A 97 9.28 -6.83 9.56
CA ARG A 97 9.70 -6.82 8.16
C ARG A 97 9.59 -5.40 7.61
N ARG A 98 10.71 -4.68 7.61
CA ARG A 98 10.78 -3.29 7.14
C ARG A 98 12.19 -2.95 6.64
N PRO A 99 12.31 -2.00 5.71
CA PRO A 99 13.60 -1.37 5.43
C PRO A 99 13.94 -0.31 6.48
N ASP A 100 15.03 0.43 6.30
CA ASP A 100 15.32 1.61 7.11
C ASP A 100 14.29 2.73 6.91
N TRP A 101 13.96 3.40 8.02
CA TRP A 101 13.25 4.67 7.98
C TRP A 101 14.14 5.76 7.37
N LYS A 102 13.58 6.58 6.48
CA LYS A 102 14.34 7.58 5.73
C LYS A 102 13.95 8.98 6.16
N GLU A 103 14.65 9.54 7.14
CA GLU A 103 14.35 10.91 7.63
C GLU A 103 14.46 11.98 6.54
N ASN A 104 15.32 11.77 5.55
CA ASN A 104 15.45 12.69 4.42
C ASN A 104 14.17 12.78 3.55
N LYS A 105 13.21 11.87 3.72
CA LYS A 105 11.90 11.90 3.07
C LYS A 105 10.93 12.90 3.71
N TRP A 106 11.25 13.47 4.88
CA TRP A 106 10.47 14.54 5.50
C TRP A 106 10.19 15.72 4.56
N ASN A 107 11.19 16.16 3.80
CA ASN A 107 11.01 17.25 2.83
C ASN A 107 10.07 16.89 1.68
N GLU A 108 10.04 15.62 1.28
CA GLU A 108 9.09 15.12 0.29
C GLU A 108 7.67 15.11 0.89
N ALA A 109 7.50 14.64 2.13
CA ALA A 109 6.22 14.67 2.82
C ALA A 109 5.66 16.10 2.92
N LYS A 110 6.47 17.08 3.33
CA LYS A 110 6.09 18.51 3.37
C LYS A 110 5.64 19.02 1.99
N LYS A 111 6.40 18.70 0.94
CA LYS A 111 6.06 19.11 -0.43
C LYS A 111 4.72 18.51 -0.86
N GLN A 112 4.47 17.26 -0.54
CA GLN A 112 3.24 16.57 -0.90
C GLN A 112 2.04 17.08 -0.08
N GLN A 113 2.18 17.28 1.23
CA GLN A 113 1.13 17.91 2.03
C GLN A 113 0.77 19.30 1.48
N LYS A 114 1.77 20.12 1.15
CA LYS A 114 1.56 21.42 0.49
C LYS A 114 0.77 21.27 -0.82
N GLY A 115 1.11 20.27 -1.63
CA GLY A 115 0.36 19.97 -2.85
C GLY A 115 -1.09 19.55 -2.60
N GLY A 116 -1.35 18.78 -1.54
CA GLY A 116 -2.71 18.45 -1.10
C GLY A 116 -3.52 19.67 -0.68
N ILE A 117 -2.92 20.57 0.10
CA ILE A 117 -3.53 21.86 0.49
C ILE A 117 -3.88 22.70 -0.74
N ILE A 118 -3.00 22.77 -1.74
CA ILE A 118 -3.29 23.49 -2.99
C ILE A 118 -4.50 22.87 -3.71
N LEU A 119 -4.61 21.54 -3.75
CA LEU A 119 -5.76 20.86 -4.38
C LEU A 119 -7.08 21.11 -3.63
N LEU A 120 -7.03 21.20 -2.30
CA LEU A 120 -8.17 21.61 -1.48
C LEU A 120 -8.60 23.06 -1.78
N LEU A 121 -7.65 23.99 -1.81
CA LEU A 121 -7.94 25.39 -2.15
C LEU A 121 -8.47 25.54 -3.59
N ASP A 122 -7.99 24.71 -4.51
CA ASP A 122 -8.48 24.65 -5.88
C ASP A 122 -9.96 24.21 -5.95
N HIS A 123 -10.46 23.43 -4.99
CA HIS A 123 -11.90 23.08 -4.90
C HIS A 123 -12.80 24.30 -4.69
N ILE A 124 -12.29 25.33 -4.01
CA ILE A 124 -13.01 26.58 -3.74
C ILE A 124 -12.46 27.76 -4.59
N ASN A 125 -11.81 27.47 -5.71
CA ASN A 125 -11.21 28.46 -6.62
C ASN A 125 -10.21 29.42 -5.95
N ALA A 126 -9.56 28.99 -4.86
CA ALA A 126 -8.60 29.75 -4.08
C ALA A 126 -7.14 29.31 -4.32
N ARG A 127 -6.88 28.53 -5.39
CA ARG A 127 -5.58 27.91 -5.69
C ARG A 127 -4.40 28.89 -5.70
N GLU A 128 -4.63 30.09 -6.24
CA GLU A 128 -3.58 31.11 -6.45
C GLU A 128 -3.27 31.93 -5.19
N LEU A 129 -4.03 31.75 -4.10
CA LEU A 129 -3.76 32.45 -2.85
C LEU A 129 -2.54 31.84 -2.15
N PRO A 130 -1.55 32.65 -1.73
CA PRO A 130 -0.48 32.18 -0.86
C PRO A 130 -1.06 31.60 0.43
N HIS A 131 -0.46 30.53 0.94
CA HIS A 131 -0.97 29.83 2.13
C HIS A 131 -1.00 30.75 3.36
N GLU A 132 -0.09 31.72 3.44
CA GLU A 132 -0.02 32.73 4.48
C GLU A 132 -1.19 33.72 4.44
N ARG A 133 -1.89 33.84 3.30
CA ARG A 133 -3.05 34.73 3.11
C ARG A 133 -4.38 34.03 3.27
N ILE A 134 -4.40 32.72 3.50
CA ILE A 134 -5.62 31.98 3.74
C ILE A 134 -6.19 32.38 5.10
N THR A 135 -7.37 32.99 5.08
CA THR A 135 -8.06 33.41 6.29
C THR A 135 -8.79 32.23 6.94
N VAL A 136 -9.06 32.34 8.24
CA VAL A 136 -9.91 31.39 8.97
C VAL A 136 -11.29 31.27 8.31
N ALA A 137 -11.90 32.36 7.86
CA ALA A 137 -13.19 32.34 7.16
C ALA A 137 -13.15 31.50 5.87
N LEU A 138 -12.09 31.64 5.07
CA LEU A 138 -11.95 30.89 3.82
C LEU A 138 -11.80 29.39 4.08
N TRP A 139 -11.05 29.01 5.12
CA TRP A 139 -10.91 27.60 5.50
C TRP A 139 -12.20 27.03 6.10
N LYS A 140 -12.92 27.79 6.93
CA LYS A 140 -14.27 27.40 7.40
C LYS A 140 -15.22 27.16 6.23
N HIS A 141 -15.14 27.98 5.18
CA HIS A 141 -15.91 27.74 3.97
C HIS A 141 -15.53 26.42 3.29
N LEU A 142 -14.24 26.13 3.10
CA LEU A 142 -13.79 24.83 2.61
C LEU A 142 -14.30 23.66 3.48
N GLN A 143 -14.18 23.76 4.81
CA GLN A 143 -14.67 22.75 5.76
C GLN A 143 -16.19 22.54 5.62
N SER A 144 -16.96 23.61 5.39
CA SER A 144 -18.42 23.51 5.22
C SER A 144 -18.84 22.73 3.97
N LEU A 145 -17.93 22.56 3.00
CA LEU A 145 -18.17 21.75 1.80
C LEU A 145 -17.74 20.28 1.99
N ALA A 146 -16.96 19.96 3.02
CA ALA A 146 -16.54 18.60 3.31
C ALA A 146 -17.72 17.82 3.93
N ILE A 147 -18.26 16.86 3.19
CA ILE A 147 -19.34 15.97 3.65
C ILE A 147 -18.74 14.86 4.52
N ALA A 148 -17.59 14.32 4.12
CA ALA A 148 -16.85 13.34 4.89
C ALA A 148 -15.34 13.50 4.67
N VAL A 149 -14.58 13.29 5.74
CA VAL A 149 -13.12 13.19 5.75
C VAL A 149 -12.80 11.85 6.40
N GLU A 150 -12.09 10.97 5.71
CA GLU A 150 -11.81 9.59 6.12
C GLU A 150 -13.09 8.73 6.30
N GLY A 151 -13.96 8.71 5.29
CA GLY A 151 -15.26 8.03 5.37
C GLY A 151 -15.21 6.53 5.04
N GLU A 152 -15.77 5.68 5.91
CA GLU A 152 -16.02 4.28 5.57
C GLU A 152 -17.29 4.17 4.69
N LEU A 153 -17.20 3.38 3.63
CA LEU A 153 -18.26 3.16 2.66
C LEU A 153 -18.52 1.65 2.56
N VAL A 154 -19.74 1.20 2.85
CA VAL A 154 -20.09 -0.23 2.85
C VAL A 154 -21.41 -0.41 2.11
N THR A 155 -21.54 -1.44 1.28
CA THR A 155 -22.83 -1.76 0.63
C THR A 155 -23.87 -2.20 1.66
N SER A 156 -25.15 -2.02 1.33
CA SER A 156 -26.27 -2.41 2.21
C SER A 156 -26.27 -3.89 2.64
N ASP A 157 -25.67 -4.77 1.82
CA ASP A 157 -25.50 -6.20 2.12
C ASP A 157 -24.16 -6.55 2.81
N ALA A 158 -23.37 -5.53 3.13
CA ALA A 158 -22.06 -5.59 3.77
C ALA A 158 -20.97 -6.40 3.04
N ARG A 159 -21.15 -6.72 1.74
CA ARG A 159 -20.17 -7.52 0.97
C ARG A 159 -19.02 -6.71 0.40
N LEU A 160 -19.29 -5.47 -0.02
CA LEU A 160 -18.29 -4.57 -0.57
C LEU A 160 -18.04 -3.43 0.41
N MET A 161 -16.77 -3.02 0.50
CA MET A 161 -16.38 -1.91 1.36
C MET A 161 -15.34 -1.00 0.69
N GLY A 162 -15.22 0.22 1.16
CA GLY A 162 -14.25 1.21 0.72
C GLY A 162 -13.94 2.18 1.84
N ARG A 163 -12.80 2.88 1.72
CA ARG A 163 -12.47 4.01 2.57
C ARG A 163 -12.17 5.19 1.65
N LEU A 164 -13.03 6.19 1.74
CA LEU A 164 -12.93 7.44 1.00
C LEU A 164 -11.96 8.33 1.77
N ASP A 165 -10.99 8.93 1.08
CA ASP A 165 -10.16 9.96 1.73
C ASP A 165 -11.04 11.20 1.97
N LEU A 166 -11.66 11.74 0.92
CA LEU A 166 -12.46 12.97 1.00
C LEU A 166 -13.75 12.86 0.16
N LEU A 167 -14.85 13.38 0.70
CA LEU A 167 -16.12 13.59 0.00
C LEU A 167 -16.54 15.06 0.17
N PHE A 168 -16.68 15.77 -0.94
CA PHE A 168 -17.10 17.18 -0.96
C PHE A 168 -18.44 17.38 -1.65
N ALA A 169 -19.16 18.41 -1.22
CA ALA A 169 -20.20 19.03 -2.04
C ALA A 169 -19.57 19.84 -3.18
N GLU A 170 -20.10 19.69 -4.38
CA GLU A 170 -19.85 20.59 -5.51
C GLU A 170 -21.01 21.57 -5.61
N LEU A 171 -20.70 22.86 -5.61
CA LEU A 171 -21.69 23.93 -5.79
C LEU A 171 -21.67 24.42 -7.25
N ASP A 172 -22.81 24.89 -7.74
CA ASP A 172 -22.88 25.64 -9.00
C ASP A 172 -22.55 27.14 -8.80
N GLU A 173 -22.62 27.91 -9.88
CA GLU A 173 -22.34 29.35 -9.87
C GLU A 173 -23.31 30.16 -8.96
N SER A 174 -24.47 29.60 -8.64
CA SER A 174 -25.46 30.20 -7.75
C SER A 174 -25.28 29.81 -6.27
N GLY A 175 -24.32 28.92 -5.98
CA GLY A 175 -24.09 28.36 -4.65
C GLY A 175 -25.03 27.21 -4.29
N ALA A 176 -25.83 26.71 -5.23
CA ALA A 176 -26.68 25.55 -5.01
C ALA A 176 -25.88 24.25 -5.20
N MET A 177 -26.27 23.19 -4.50
CA MET A 177 -25.62 21.89 -4.63
C MET A 177 -25.86 21.31 -6.03
N LYS A 178 -24.75 21.05 -6.74
CA LYS A 178 -24.72 20.53 -8.11
C LYS A 178 -24.37 19.04 -8.16
N GLY A 179 -23.57 18.58 -7.21
CA GLY A 179 -22.97 17.25 -7.25
C GLY A 179 -22.19 16.92 -5.98
N TRP A 180 -21.65 15.71 -5.94
CA TRP A 180 -20.63 15.30 -4.98
C TRP A 180 -19.32 14.98 -5.68
N LEU A 181 -18.21 15.30 -5.02
CA LEU A 181 -16.86 14.95 -5.45
C LEU A 181 -16.21 14.03 -4.43
N VAL A 182 -15.90 12.80 -4.85
CA VAL A 182 -14.94 11.95 -4.13
C VAL A 182 -13.53 12.32 -4.59
N ALA A 183 -12.68 12.72 -3.67
CA ALA A 183 -11.27 12.93 -3.92
C ALA A 183 -10.44 11.88 -3.16
N ASP A 184 -9.74 11.02 -3.89
CA ASP A 184 -8.78 10.06 -3.33
C ASP A 184 -7.37 10.64 -3.50
N LEU A 185 -6.69 10.88 -2.39
CA LEU A 185 -5.37 11.48 -2.38
C LEU A 185 -4.35 10.45 -2.90
N LYS A 186 -3.39 10.91 -3.71
CA LYS A 186 -2.34 10.06 -4.28
C LYS A 186 -0.97 10.72 -4.10
N THR A 187 -0.09 10.01 -3.40
CA THR A 187 1.31 10.42 -3.17
C THR A 187 2.31 9.84 -4.17
N GLY A 188 1.84 8.93 -5.03
CA GLY A 188 2.61 8.30 -6.10
C GLY A 188 2.80 9.19 -7.33
N ASN A 189 3.33 8.58 -8.40
CA ASN A 189 3.49 9.28 -9.68
C ASN A 189 2.12 9.49 -10.33
N ALA A 190 1.91 10.70 -10.87
CA ALA A 190 0.72 11.01 -11.63
C ALA A 190 0.66 10.21 -12.94
N PRO A 191 -0.56 9.97 -13.47
CA PRO A 191 -0.74 9.41 -14.79
C PRO A 191 -0.15 10.32 -15.87
N THR A 192 0.25 9.72 -16.98
CA THR A 192 0.77 10.47 -18.15
C THR A 192 -0.33 10.82 -19.15
N LYS A 193 -1.33 9.94 -19.30
CA LYS A 193 -2.44 10.10 -20.26
C LYS A 193 -3.80 9.71 -19.70
N VAL A 194 -3.86 8.55 -19.05
CA VAL A 194 -5.08 8.00 -18.46
C VAL A 194 -4.77 7.41 -17.10
N LEU A 195 -5.75 7.41 -16.20
CA LEU A 195 -5.64 6.70 -14.92
C LEU A 195 -5.25 5.24 -15.17
N LYS A 196 -4.42 4.70 -14.28
CA LYS A 196 -4.15 3.27 -14.27
C LYS A 196 -5.45 2.51 -13.99
N THR A 197 -5.60 1.34 -14.59
CA THR A 197 -6.82 0.51 -14.48
C THR A 197 -7.22 0.29 -13.03
N GLU A 198 -6.26 -0.01 -12.15
CA GLU A 198 -6.49 -0.25 -10.72
C GLU A 198 -7.01 0.98 -9.97
N VAL A 199 -6.56 2.19 -10.35
CA VAL A 199 -6.99 3.45 -9.73
C VAL A 199 -8.38 3.83 -10.26
N ASN A 200 -8.60 3.72 -11.58
CA ASN A 200 -9.91 3.98 -12.18
C ASN A 200 -10.98 3.05 -11.61
N ARG A 201 -10.66 1.77 -11.44
CA ARG A 201 -11.55 0.77 -10.81
C ARG A 201 -11.87 1.13 -9.36
N GLN A 202 -10.86 1.53 -8.58
CA GLN A 202 -11.05 1.96 -7.19
C GLN A 202 -12.02 3.14 -7.07
N LEU A 203 -11.79 4.19 -7.85
CA LEU A 203 -12.60 5.41 -7.83
C LEU A 203 -14.04 5.16 -8.29
N ARG A 204 -14.22 4.34 -9.35
CA ARG A 204 -15.56 3.93 -9.81
C ARG A 204 -16.28 3.09 -8.75
N MET A 205 -15.58 2.19 -8.06
CA MET A 205 -16.18 1.42 -6.97
C MET A 205 -16.69 2.32 -5.85
N TYR A 206 -15.95 3.38 -5.49
CA TYR A 206 -16.42 4.38 -4.52
C TYR A 206 -17.67 5.12 -5.00
N ARG A 207 -17.65 5.61 -6.24
CA ARG A 207 -18.82 6.25 -6.88
C ARG A 207 -20.04 5.35 -6.80
N ASP A 208 -19.89 4.10 -7.20
CA ASP A 208 -21.02 3.22 -7.42
C ASP A 208 -21.60 2.71 -6.10
N ILE A 209 -20.78 2.47 -5.07
CA ILE A 209 -21.30 2.16 -3.73
C ILE A 209 -22.03 3.37 -3.14
N LEU A 210 -21.50 4.60 -3.32
CA LEU A 210 -22.19 5.82 -2.89
C LEU A 210 -23.57 5.96 -3.56
N LEU A 211 -23.65 5.79 -4.88
CA LEU A 211 -24.90 5.86 -5.63
C LEU A 211 -25.86 4.73 -5.25
N ALA A 212 -25.37 3.51 -5.06
CA ALA A 212 -26.20 2.37 -4.66
C ALA A 212 -26.81 2.55 -3.27
N ASN A 213 -26.06 3.16 -2.34
CA ASN A 213 -26.54 3.44 -0.99
C ASN A 213 -27.46 4.66 -0.92
N ASN A 214 -27.43 5.53 -1.92
CA ASN A 214 -28.17 6.80 -1.94
C ASN A 214 -28.90 6.96 -3.29
N PRO A 215 -30.09 6.36 -3.46
CA PRO A 215 -30.83 6.38 -4.73
C PRO A 215 -31.15 7.79 -5.26
N ASP A 216 -31.33 8.76 -4.35
CA ASP A 216 -31.62 10.16 -4.66
C ASP A 216 -30.35 11.04 -4.62
N ALA A 217 -29.16 10.45 -4.63
CA ALA A 217 -27.91 11.21 -4.63
C ALA A 217 -27.80 12.11 -5.87
N PRO A 218 -27.19 13.29 -5.72
CA PRO A 218 -26.81 14.10 -6.86
C PRO A 218 -25.72 13.39 -7.68
N PRO A 219 -25.39 13.88 -8.89
CA PRO A 219 -24.28 13.34 -9.67
C PRO A 219 -22.98 13.24 -8.86
N VAL A 220 -22.34 12.08 -8.89
CA VAL A 220 -21.08 11.83 -8.17
C VAL A 220 -19.92 11.77 -9.16
N ARG A 221 -18.97 12.69 -8.99
CA ARG A 221 -17.69 12.70 -9.68
C ARG A 221 -16.62 12.13 -8.76
N THR A 222 -15.65 11.41 -9.32
CA THR A 222 -14.56 10.83 -8.52
C THR A 222 -13.22 11.11 -9.18
N GLU A 223 -12.24 11.51 -8.38
CA GLU A 223 -10.94 11.93 -8.87
C GLU A 223 -9.79 11.37 -8.04
N GLY A 224 -8.69 11.03 -8.73
CA GLY A 224 -7.39 10.85 -8.10
C GLY A 224 -6.67 12.20 -8.00
N TRP A 225 -6.35 12.62 -6.78
CA TRP A 225 -5.71 13.88 -6.45
C TRP A 225 -4.21 13.67 -6.18
N TYR A 226 -3.38 13.92 -7.18
CA TYR A 226 -1.94 13.64 -7.12
C TYR A 226 -1.18 14.81 -6.51
N THR A 227 -0.86 14.68 -5.22
CA THR A 227 -0.28 15.75 -4.41
C THR A 227 1.12 16.16 -4.85
N LYS A 228 1.90 15.22 -5.39
CA LYS A 228 3.27 15.46 -5.88
C LYS A 228 3.32 16.41 -7.08
N THR A 229 2.34 16.32 -7.98
CA THR A 229 2.25 17.10 -9.23
C THR A 229 1.15 18.16 -9.19
N VAL A 230 0.34 18.17 -8.13
CA VAL A 230 -0.81 19.07 -7.95
C VAL A 230 -1.77 18.99 -9.15
N SER A 231 -2.16 17.75 -9.50
CA SER A 231 -3.06 17.45 -10.62
C SER A 231 -4.22 16.55 -10.19
N LYS A 232 -5.36 16.73 -10.85
CA LYS A 232 -6.62 16.01 -10.63
C LYS A 232 -6.92 15.16 -11.86
N TRP A 233 -7.36 13.92 -11.65
CA TRP A 233 -7.64 12.98 -12.72
C TRP A 233 -8.98 12.29 -12.47
N ALA A 234 -9.97 12.58 -13.32
CA ALA A 234 -11.30 12.00 -13.21
C ALA A 234 -11.30 10.52 -13.58
N ALA A 235 -12.08 9.74 -12.84
CA ALA A 235 -12.40 8.37 -13.21
C ALA A 235 -13.59 8.33 -14.16
N GLU A 236 -13.48 7.50 -15.20
CA GLU A 236 -14.46 7.40 -16.28
C GLU A 236 -14.84 5.94 -16.54
N GLY A 237 -16.09 5.75 -16.97
CA GLY A 237 -16.66 4.46 -17.33
C GLY A 237 -17.91 4.10 -16.52
N GLU A 238 -18.56 3.01 -16.92
CA GLU A 238 -19.83 2.51 -16.36
C GLU A 238 -19.72 2.06 -14.91
N SER A 239 -20.78 1.51 -14.33
CA SER A 239 -20.69 0.91 -12.99
C SER A 239 -19.73 -0.29 -12.97
N VAL A 240 -19.04 -0.49 -11.85
CA VAL A 240 -18.18 -1.66 -11.61
C VAL A 240 -18.75 -2.61 -10.56
N LEU A 241 -19.95 -2.36 -10.03
CA LEU A 241 -20.52 -3.14 -8.93
C LEU A 241 -20.71 -4.62 -9.28
N GLU A 242 -21.22 -4.93 -10.47
CA GLU A 242 -21.42 -6.32 -10.91
C GLU A 242 -20.10 -7.09 -10.89
N ALA A 243 -19.05 -6.51 -11.49
CA ALA A 243 -17.72 -7.10 -11.48
C ALA A 243 -17.12 -7.18 -10.06
N ALA A 244 -17.39 -6.20 -9.19
CA ALA A 244 -16.97 -6.23 -7.80
C ALA A 244 -17.64 -7.36 -7.01
N TYR A 245 -18.94 -7.61 -7.24
CA TYR A 245 -19.66 -8.73 -6.62
C TYR A 245 -19.17 -10.08 -7.14
N ALA A 246 -18.93 -10.20 -8.46
CA ALA A 246 -18.33 -11.41 -9.03
C ALA A 246 -16.94 -11.70 -8.42
N ALA A 247 -16.12 -10.67 -8.23
CA ALA A 247 -14.84 -10.80 -7.53
C ALA A 247 -15.03 -11.16 -6.06
N TRP A 248 -16.05 -10.64 -5.36
CA TRP A 248 -16.35 -11.02 -3.98
C TRP A 248 -16.72 -12.50 -3.88
N GLU A 249 -17.52 -13.02 -4.82
CA GLU A 249 -17.86 -14.44 -4.90
C GLU A 249 -16.63 -15.32 -5.19
N ALA A 250 -15.73 -14.88 -6.06
CA ALA A 250 -14.51 -15.61 -6.37
C ALA A 250 -13.45 -15.56 -5.25
N THR A 251 -13.58 -14.62 -4.30
CA THR A 251 -12.57 -14.34 -3.28
C THR A 251 -12.95 -14.82 -1.87
N GLN A 252 -13.92 -15.73 -1.78
CA GLN A 252 -14.36 -16.28 -0.50
C GLN A 252 -13.17 -16.88 0.30
N PRO A 253 -13.18 -16.74 1.64
CA PRO A 253 -12.13 -17.30 2.48
C PRO A 253 -11.95 -18.79 2.23
N THR A 254 -10.71 -19.20 1.95
CA THR A 254 -10.35 -20.60 1.70
C THR A 254 -8.95 -20.88 2.23
N THR A 255 -8.75 -22.10 2.74
CA THR A 255 -7.43 -22.63 3.12
C THR A 255 -6.65 -23.11 1.90
N MET A 256 -7.32 -23.35 0.77
CA MET A 256 -6.67 -23.78 -0.45
C MET A 256 -6.07 -22.59 -1.19
N PRO A 257 -4.79 -22.67 -1.57
CA PRO A 257 -4.20 -21.80 -2.58
C PRO A 257 -5.12 -21.48 -3.76
N MET A 258 -5.19 -20.20 -4.10
CA MET A 258 -5.81 -19.76 -5.36
C MET A 258 -4.82 -19.83 -6.52
N GLU A 259 -5.36 -19.91 -7.74
CA GLU A 259 -4.59 -19.99 -8.98
C GLU A 259 -3.57 -18.85 -9.12
N ALA A 260 -2.35 -19.20 -9.53
CA ALA A 260 -1.30 -18.24 -9.81
C ALA A 260 -1.36 -17.78 -11.27
N GLN A 261 -1.07 -16.51 -11.51
CA GLN A 261 -0.95 -15.93 -12.85
C GLN A 261 0.46 -15.36 -13.05
N PRO A 262 1.48 -16.23 -13.23
CA PRO A 262 2.84 -15.79 -13.41
C PRO A 262 3.05 -15.12 -14.77
N GLY A 263 3.79 -14.02 -14.79
CA GLY A 263 4.06 -13.24 -15.99
C GLY A 263 4.98 -12.04 -15.72
N PRO A 264 5.36 -11.29 -16.77
CA PRO A 264 6.30 -10.17 -16.66
C PRO A 264 5.84 -9.06 -15.71
N GLU A 265 4.55 -8.78 -15.65
CA GLU A 265 4.00 -7.72 -14.79
C GLU A 265 3.68 -8.21 -13.36
N THR A 266 3.60 -9.53 -13.14
CA THR A 266 3.31 -10.14 -11.84
C THR A 266 4.57 -10.67 -11.17
N CYS A 267 5.04 -11.85 -11.59
CA CYS A 267 6.27 -12.48 -11.10
C CYS A 267 7.54 -11.79 -11.60
N GLY A 268 7.46 -11.15 -12.77
CA GLY A 268 8.47 -10.23 -13.29
C GLY A 268 8.48 -8.88 -12.56
N GLY A 269 7.35 -8.49 -11.99
CA GLY A 269 7.13 -7.24 -11.28
C GLY A 269 7.25 -7.34 -9.75
N PHE A 270 6.47 -6.48 -9.08
CA PHE A 270 6.46 -6.34 -7.62
C PHE A 270 5.44 -7.27 -6.97
N CYS A 271 5.89 -8.11 -6.04
CA CYS A 271 5.04 -8.93 -5.19
C CYS A 271 5.75 -9.18 -3.85
N ASP A 272 5.11 -8.80 -2.74
CA ASP A 272 5.69 -8.94 -1.39
C ASP A 272 5.70 -10.38 -0.88
N TRP A 273 5.04 -11.31 -1.57
CA TRP A 273 4.81 -12.68 -1.10
C TRP A 273 5.66 -13.75 -1.79
N LYS A 274 6.72 -13.33 -2.48
CA LYS A 274 7.61 -14.23 -3.23
C LYS A 274 8.16 -15.37 -2.37
N ALA A 275 8.56 -15.09 -1.12
CA ALA A 275 9.09 -16.09 -0.18
C ALA A 275 8.15 -17.28 0.14
N TRP A 276 6.85 -17.14 -0.17
CA TRP A 276 5.82 -18.15 0.07
C TRP A 276 5.15 -18.66 -1.22
N CYS A 277 5.64 -18.23 -2.39
CA CYS A 277 5.02 -18.52 -3.68
C CYS A 277 5.98 -19.29 -4.60
N PRO A 278 5.78 -20.61 -4.81
CA PRO A 278 6.67 -21.38 -5.68
C PRO A 278 6.60 -20.92 -7.15
N HIS A 279 5.43 -20.46 -7.61
CA HIS A 279 5.18 -20.03 -8.99
C HIS A 279 6.04 -18.86 -9.46
N TRP A 280 6.39 -17.92 -8.57
CA TRP A 280 7.33 -16.86 -8.93
C TRP A 280 8.69 -17.47 -9.28
N TRP A 281 9.14 -18.46 -8.51
CA TRP A 281 10.48 -19.01 -8.65
C TRP A 281 10.60 -19.88 -9.89
N THR A 282 9.63 -20.77 -10.11
CA THR A 282 9.56 -21.63 -11.31
C THR A 282 9.41 -20.81 -12.58
N TRP A 283 8.59 -19.75 -12.56
CA TRP A 283 8.47 -18.85 -13.71
C TRP A 283 9.78 -18.10 -14.00
N ARG A 284 10.50 -17.62 -12.97
CA ARG A 284 11.80 -16.97 -13.16
C ARG A 284 12.83 -17.93 -13.77
N GLN A 285 12.84 -19.18 -13.35
CA GLN A 285 13.74 -20.21 -13.91
C GLN A 285 13.38 -20.48 -15.38
N SER A 286 12.12 -20.79 -15.69
CA SER A 286 11.67 -21.16 -17.05
C SER A 286 11.72 -20.00 -18.05
N SER A 287 11.49 -18.77 -17.59
CA SER A 287 11.70 -17.56 -18.40
C SER A 287 13.18 -17.20 -18.59
N GLY A 288 14.08 -17.91 -17.91
CA GLY A 288 15.51 -17.60 -17.93
C GLY A 288 15.82 -16.22 -17.37
N THR A 289 15.05 -15.72 -16.39
CA THR A 289 15.27 -14.42 -15.73
C THR A 289 15.66 -14.55 -14.26
N LEU A 290 15.87 -15.77 -13.78
CA LEU A 290 16.31 -16.05 -12.42
C LEU A 290 17.72 -15.49 -12.17
N HIS A 291 17.88 -14.74 -11.09
CA HIS A 291 19.14 -14.06 -10.71
C HIS A 291 19.70 -13.08 -11.74
N GLN A 292 18.85 -12.57 -12.64
CA GLN A 292 19.26 -11.57 -13.64
C GLN A 292 18.90 -10.15 -13.20
N SER A 293 19.59 -9.17 -13.79
CA SER A 293 19.57 -7.73 -13.50
C SER A 293 20.42 -7.28 -12.30
N ASP A 294 20.64 -5.97 -12.16
CA ASP A 294 21.45 -5.37 -11.09
C ASP A 294 20.86 -5.55 -9.69
N PHE A 295 19.55 -5.79 -9.61
CA PHE A 295 18.81 -6.09 -8.39
C PHE A 295 17.97 -7.35 -8.59
N SER A 296 18.30 -8.42 -7.87
CA SER A 296 17.64 -9.71 -8.05
C SER A 296 17.05 -10.25 -6.76
N ASP A 297 15.95 -10.97 -6.90
CA ASP A 297 15.46 -11.87 -5.86
C ASP A 297 16.16 -13.23 -6.00
N ALA A 298 16.46 -13.89 -4.89
CA ALA A 298 17.17 -15.17 -4.88
C ALA A 298 16.70 -16.08 -3.73
N VAL A 299 16.81 -17.39 -3.95
CA VAL A 299 16.72 -18.39 -2.90
C VAL A 299 18.11 -19.00 -2.74
N VAL A 300 18.62 -19.04 -1.51
CA VAL A 300 20.00 -19.45 -1.22
C VAL A 300 20.10 -20.35 0.01
N LEU A 301 21.18 -21.12 0.10
CA LEU A 301 21.64 -21.74 1.34
C LEU A 301 22.75 -20.87 1.97
N LEU A 302 22.72 -20.71 3.28
CA LEU A 302 23.77 -20.04 4.04
C LEU A 302 24.82 -21.06 4.48
N HIS A 303 26.07 -20.91 4.01
CA HIS A 303 27.18 -21.79 4.39
C HIS A 303 28.02 -21.23 5.51
N ARG A 304 28.29 -19.93 5.46
CA ARG A 304 29.06 -19.22 6.48
C ARG A 304 28.50 -17.82 6.65
N PHE A 305 28.49 -17.34 7.88
CA PHE A 305 28.16 -15.98 8.21
C PHE A 305 29.07 -15.51 9.34
N ASP A 306 29.74 -14.39 9.11
CA ASP A 306 30.49 -13.69 10.15
C ASP A 306 29.59 -12.57 10.69
N GLU A 307 29.07 -12.76 11.90
CA GLU A 307 28.11 -11.84 12.52
C GLU A 307 28.71 -10.46 12.80
N THR A 308 30.04 -10.33 12.90
CA THR A 308 30.68 -9.05 13.20
C THR A 308 30.78 -8.19 11.95
N SER A 309 31.40 -8.73 10.90
CA SER A 309 31.63 -8.06 9.63
C SER A 309 30.41 -8.05 8.71
N GLY A 310 29.48 -9.00 8.85
CA GLY A 310 28.37 -9.23 7.93
C GLY A 310 28.76 -9.98 6.65
N ALA A 311 30.00 -10.49 6.55
CA ALA A 311 30.43 -11.28 5.41
C ALA A 311 29.79 -12.67 5.44
N ALA A 312 29.35 -13.15 4.28
CA ALA A 312 28.70 -14.45 4.14
C ALA A 312 29.15 -15.21 2.88
N VAL A 313 29.07 -16.53 2.97
CA VAL A 313 29.14 -17.44 1.81
C VAL A 313 27.76 -18.03 1.62
N LEU A 314 27.19 -17.80 0.45
CA LEU A 314 25.87 -18.30 0.05
C LEU A 314 26.03 -19.29 -1.09
N GLU A 315 25.13 -20.25 -1.20
CA GLU A 315 25.00 -21.09 -2.39
C GLU A 315 23.65 -20.83 -3.03
N LEU A 316 23.66 -20.58 -4.36
CA LEU A 316 22.43 -20.36 -5.11
C LEU A 316 21.62 -21.65 -5.18
N CYS A 317 20.30 -21.51 -5.04
CA CYS A 317 19.37 -22.61 -5.25
C CYS A 317 18.58 -22.45 -6.55
N GLU A 318 18.01 -23.54 -7.01
CA GLU A 318 16.96 -23.58 -8.03
C GLU A 318 15.80 -24.48 -7.58
N PRO A 319 14.58 -24.31 -8.14
CA PRO A 319 13.47 -25.19 -7.79
C PRO A 319 13.70 -26.58 -8.38
N LEU A 320 13.57 -27.61 -7.54
CA LEU A 320 13.57 -29.00 -7.99
C LEU A 320 12.29 -29.34 -8.78
N ASP A 321 11.17 -28.78 -8.31
CA ASP A 321 9.83 -29.06 -8.81
C ASP A 321 8.87 -27.89 -8.52
N GLU A 322 7.61 -28.04 -8.92
CA GLU A 322 6.56 -27.03 -8.80
C GLU A 322 6.15 -26.73 -7.34
N SER A 323 6.57 -27.54 -6.37
CA SER A 323 6.31 -27.26 -4.94
C SER A 323 7.17 -26.10 -4.40
N GLY A 324 8.22 -25.72 -5.14
CA GLY A 324 9.22 -24.75 -4.69
C GLY A 324 10.28 -25.38 -3.79
N ARG A 325 10.43 -26.70 -3.76
CA ARG A 325 11.52 -27.35 -3.04
C ARG A 325 12.86 -26.88 -3.59
N ALA A 326 13.70 -26.33 -2.72
CA ALA A 326 15.00 -25.80 -3.11
C ALA A 326 16.07 -26.89 -3.19
N ILE A 327 16.87 -26.88 -4.27
CA ILE A 327 18.08 -27.68 -4.39
C ILE A 327 19.31 -26.79 -4.64
N PRO A 328 20.47 -27.16 -4.07
CA PRO A 328 21.72 -26.44 -4.31
C PRO A 328 22.20 -26.59 -5.76
N THR A 329 22.70 -25.50 -6.34
CA THR A 329 23.25 -25.50 -7.71
C THR A 329 24.75 -25.83 -7.76
N GLY A 330 25.45 -25.88 -6.63
CA GLY A 330 26.91 -25.93 -6.56
C GLY A 330 27.58 -24.56 -6.73
N HIS A 331 26.83 -23.51 -7.10
CA HIS A 331 27.38 -22.17 -7.32
C HIS A 331 27.41 -21.38 -6.01
N GLN A 332 28.61 -21.28 -5.41
CA GLN A 332 28.85 -20.43 -4.25
C GLN A 332 29.22 -19.00 -4.62
N ILE A 333 28.65 -18.06 -3.89
CA ILE A 333 28.88 -16.63 -4.02
C ILE A 333 29.24 -16.03 -2.67
N THR A 334 29.95 -14.90 -2.70
CA THR A 334 30.20 -14.11 -1.50
C THR A 334 29.20 -12.97 -1.41
N ALA A 335 28.74 -12.69 -0.19
CA ALA A 335 27.79 -11.62 0.07
C ALA A 335 28.22 -10.79 1.27
N GLN A 336 27.81 -9.52 1.26
CA GLN A 336 27.96 -8.59 2.36
C GLN A 336 26.57 -8.16 2.83
N PHE A 337 26.26 -8.47 4.09
CA PHE A 337 25.04 -8.05 4.77
C PHE A 337 25.31 -6.77 5.57
N ASP A 338 24.42 -5.78 5.48
CA ASP A 338 24.48 -4.54 6.26
C ASP A 338 23.10 -4.01 6.69
N GLY A 339 23.09 -3.19 7.74
CA GLY A 339 21.88 -2.63 8.38
C GLY A 339 20.78 -3.66 8.63
N ARG A 340 19.53 -3.33 8.29
CA ARG A 340 18.37 -4.22 8.47
C ARG A 340 18.50 -5.58 7.77
N GLY A 341 19.22 -5.67 6.64
CA GLY A 341 19.46 -6.94 5.97
C GLY A 341 20.29 -7.89 6.85
N LYS A 342 21.31 -7.36 7.53
CA LYS A 342 22.14 -8.11 8.49
C LYS A 342 21.36 -8.50 9.74
N GLU A 343 20.63 -7.56 10.33
CA GLU A 343 19.82 -7.79 11.52
C GLU A 343 18.77 -8.88 11.26
N ALA A 344 18.08 -8.83 10.11
CA ALA A 344 17.12 -9.86 9.73
C ALA A 344 17.75 -11.25 9.53
N LEU A 345 18.98 -11.33 9.02
CA LEU A 345 19.70 -12.60 8.93
C LEU A 345 20.06 -13.13 10.33
N GLN A 346 20.52 -12.26 11.23
CA GLN A 346 20.87 -12.61 12.61
C GLN A 346 19.64 -13.12 13.38
N ASP A 347 18.51 -12.43 13.26
CA ASP A 347 17.23 -12.86 13.84
C ASP A 347 16.82 -14.23 13.31
N LEU A 348 16.97 -14.45 12.00
CA LEU A 348 16.66 -15.73 11.35
C LEU A 348 17.57 -16.86 11.85
N THR A 349 18.88 -16.63 11.95
CA THR A 349 19.82 -17.64 12.48
C THR A 349 19.59 -17.91 13.97
N ALA A 350 19.29 -16.88 14.76
CA ALA A 350 18.98 -17.00 16.18
C ALA A 350 17.68 -17.77 16.44
N SER A 351 16.71 -17.72 15.51
CA SER A 351 15.50 -18.54 15.56
C SER A 351 15.74 -20.04 15.33
N GLY A 352 16.96 -20.42 14.92
CA GLY A 352 17.32 -21.81 14.64
C GLY A 352 16.94 -22.29 13.23
N HIS A 353 16.59 -21.39 12.30
CA HIS A 353 16.28 -21.76 10.92
C HIS A 353 17.47 -22.44 10.22
N GLN A 354 17.24 -23.62 9.62
CA GLN A 354 18.26 -24.43 8.93
C GLN A 354 17.98 -24.63 7.42
N GLY A 355 16.97 -23.95 6.88
CA GLY A 355 16.52 -24.13 5.50
C GLY A 355 17.03 -23.07 4.53
N ALA A 356 16.56 -23.14 3.29
CA ALA A 356 16.79 -22.11 2.30
C ALA A 356 16.23 -20.75 2.75
N ILE A 357 16.87 -19.68 2.28
CA ILE A 357 16.56 -18.29 2.63
C ILE A 357 16.18 -17.57 1.35
N PHE A 358 15.05 -16.86 1.39
CA PHE A 358 14.69 -15.89 0.38
C PHE A 358 15.38 -14.56 0.65
N LEU A 359 16.11 -14.07 -0.35
CA LEU A 359 16.69 -12.74 -0.37
C LEU A 359 15.98 -11.90 -1.43
N GLY A 360 15.31 -10.82 -1.02
CA GLY A 360 14.60 -9.92 -1.92
C GLY A 360 15.41 -8.68 -2.26
N SER A 361 15.46 -8.30 -3.54
CA SER A 361 16.12 -7.07 -4.03
C SER A 361 17.62 -6.96 -3.70
N VAL A 362 18.34 -8.08 -3.78
CA VAL A 362 19.80 -8.13 -3.59
C VAL A 362 20.50 -7.39 -4.71
N MET A 363 21.49 -6.57 -4.40
CA MET A 363 22.32 -5.94 -5.43
C MET A 363 23.39 -6.93 -5.90
N THR A 364 23.30 -7.34 -7.18
CA THR A 364 24.10 -8.42 -7.78
C THR A 364 25.15 -7.92 -8.78
N SER A 365 25.09 -6.65 -9.18
CA SER A 365 26.00 -6.03 -10.17
C SER A 365 27.46 -5.92 -9.73
N ARG A 366 27.75 -6.20 -8.45
CA ARG A 366 29.10 -6.17 -7.87
C ARG A 366 29.65 -7.59 -7.75
N ARG A 367 30.98 -7.70 -7.72
CA ARG A 367 31.69 -8.98 -7.50
C ARG A 367 31.21 -9.72 -6.25
N ASN A 368 30.85 -8.97 -5.21
CA ASN A 368 30.23 -9.49 -3.99
C ASN A 368 28.78 -8.98 -3.94
N TRP A 369 27.84 -9.88 -3.71
CA TRP A 369 26.43 -9.50 -3.56
C TRP A 369 26.26 -8.61 -2.34
N ARG A 370 25.39 -7.60 -2.43
CA ARG A 370 25.09 -6.73 -1.30
C ARG A 370 23.65 -6.90 -0.86
N VAL A 371 23.47 -7.34 0.38
CA VAL A 371 22.19 -7.48 1.06
C VAL A 371 22.08 -6.34 2.08
N GLY A 372 21.59 -5.19 1.60
CA GLY A 372 21.53 -3.96 2.38
C GLY A 372 20.23 -3.78 3.16
N PRO A 373 19.99 -2.57 3.70
CA PRO A 373 18.88 -2.31 4.61
C PRO A 373 17.52 -2.21 3.91
N TRP A 374 17.48 -2.37 2.58
CA TRP A 374 16.25 -2.41 1.79
C TRP A 374 15.82 -3.85 1.43
N CYS A 375 16.71 -4.83 1.62
CA CYS A 375 16.50 -6.20 1.22
C CYS A 375 15.54 -6.91 2.17
N ASP A 376 14.74 -7.83 1.62
CA ASP A 376 14.07 -8.83 2.46
C ASP A 376 15.03 -9.98 2.73
N VAL A 377 15.07 -10.46 3.96
CA VAL A 377 15.75 -11.71 4.35
C VAL A 377 14.72 -12.53 5.12
N LEU A 378 14.22 -13.59 4.50
CA LEU A 378 13.09 -14.38 5.00
C LEU A 378 13.37 -15.88 4.85
N PRO A 379 12.78 -16.74 5.69
CA PRO A 379 12.79 -18.17 5.43
C PRO A 379 12.05 -18.45 4.11
N TRP A 380 12.68 -19.25 3.23
CA TRP A 380 11.98 -19.76 2.05
C TRP A 380 10.98 -20.83 2.49
N THR A 381 9.69 -20.50 2.45
CA THR A 381 8.60 -21.34 2.98
C THR A 381 7.44 -21.37 1.97
N PRO A 382 7.66 -21.93 0.76
CA PRO A 382 6.66 -21.95 -0.28
C PRO A 382 5.43 -22.73 0.17
N LEU A 383 4.25 -22.21 -0.17
CA LEU A 383 2.98 -22.89 0.05
C LEU A 383 2.57 -23.53 -1.29
N PRO A 384 2.77 -24.84 -1.50
CA PRO A 384 2.46 -25.47 -2.79
C PRO A 384 0.94 -25.53 -3.04
N ASP A 385 0.55 -25.67 -4.31
CA ASP A 385 -0.86 -25.88 -4.66
C ASP A 385 -1.35 -27.26 -4.19
N GLY A 386 -2.66 -27.43 -4.10
CA GLY A 386 -3.26 -28.70 -3.68
C GLY A 386 -3.09 -29.06 -2.20
N ILE A 387 -2.36 -28.25 -1.42
CA ILE A 387 -2.18 -28.43 0.02
C ILE A 387 -2.90 -27.31 0.77
N PRO A 388 -3.85 -27.62 1.67
CA PRO A 388 -4.50 -26.61 2.49
C PRO A 388 -3.48 -25.98 3.44
N TYR A 389 -3.52 -24.64 3.54
CA TYR A 389 -2.76 -23.90 4.54
C TYR A 389 -3.67 -23.53 5.71
N GLU A 390 -3.41 -24.15 6.86
CA GLU A 390 -4.01 -23.74 8.12
C GLU A 390 -3.15 -22.64 8.75
N ARG A 391 -3.80 -21.53 9.12
CA ARG A 391 -3.11 -20.42 9.77
C ARG A 391 -2.57 -20.90 11.09
N ILE A 392 -1.29 -20.64 11.34
CA ILE A 392 -0.71 -20.78 12.68
C ILE A 392 -1.41 -19.72 13.55
N SER A 393 -2.03 -20.18 14.64
CA SER A 393 -2.90 -19.39 15.53
C SER A 393 -2.21 -18.19 16.14
#